data_AF-A0A6N9TM90-F1
#
_entry.id   AF-A0A6N9TM90-F1
#
_cell.length_a   1.000
_cell.length_b   1.000
_cell.length_c   1.000
_cell.angle_alpha   90.00
_cell.angle_beta   90.00
_cell.angle_gamma   90.00
#
_symmetry.space_group_name_H-M   'P 1'
#
loop_
_entity.id
_entity.type
_entity.pdbx_description
1 polymer ?
#
loop_
_entity_poly.entity_id
_entity_poly.type
_entity_poly.pdbx_seq_one_letter_code
_entity_poly.pdbx_strand_id
1 'polypeptide(L)'
;MLKLISLIGLLFSGGFAFKYGDSVSASNQLEIYKMLVTVAALVFAVMGAWLSLLKVELESQAKNAKSVEDAAAAVKKSREFIEPMTYSAMIIVASLFFTFCYYVMKDFQLESATAKYLRQFSFMFVTILTYSQLWTLMKVMFSGVDYTLSLSRISKERISELKRH
;
A
#
# COMPACT_ATOMS: atom_id res chain seq x y z
N MET A 1 -6.37 15.58 -8.58
CA MET A 1 -7.64 14.95 -8.16
C MET A 1 -7.43 13.77 -7.20
N LEU A 2 -6.71 12.70 -7.57
CA LEU A 2 -6.50 11.52 -6.70
C LEU A 2 -5.94 11.87 -5.29
N LYS A 3 -4.92 12.72 -5.20
CA LYS A 3 -4.33 13.15 -3.91
C LYS A 3 -5.30 13.90 -3.01
N LEU A 4 -6.25 14.65 -3.59
CA LEU A 4 -7.23 15.43 -2.85
C LEU A 4 -8.32 14.51 -2.27
N ILE A 5 -8.77 13.53 -3.06
CA ILE A 5 -9.71 12.49 -2.63
C ILE A 5 -9.10 11.64 -1.51
N SER A 6 -7.82 11.29 -1.62
CA SER A 6 -7.13 10.53 -0.56
C SER A 6 -7.00 11.34 0.72
N LEU A 7 -6.73 12.65 0.62
CA LEU A 7 -6.62 13.53 1.79
C LEU A 7 -7.97 13.72 2.49
N ILE A 8 -9.05 13.92 1.72
CA ILE A 8 -10.40 14.09 2.24
C ILE A 8 -10.90 12.79 2.90
N GLY A 9 -10.66 11.64 2.28
CA GLY A 9 -11.01 10.34 2.87
C GLY A 9 -10.22 10.03 4.15
N LEU A 10 -8.95 10.44 4.22
CA LEU A 10 -8.13 10.29 5.42
C LEU A 10 -8.61 11.19 6.56
N LEU A 11 -8.98 12.44 6.27
CA LEU A 11 -9.55 13.36 7.27
C LEU A 11 -10.94 12.89 7.75
N PHE A 12 -11.78 12.40 6.84
CA PHE A 12 -13.11 11.89 7.18
C PHE A 12 -13.03 10.62 8.05
N SER A 13 -12.17 9.67 7.66
CA SER A 13 -11.97 8.44 8.42
C SER A 13 -11.30 8.68 9.77
N GLY A 14 -10.35 9.61 9.86
CA GLY A 14 -9.75 10.05 11.13
C GLY A 14 -10.76 10.72 12.07
N GLY A 15 -11.60 11.61 11.55
CA GLY A 15 -12.67 12.25 12.34
C GLY A 15 -13.73 11.27 12.83
N PHE A 16 -14.12 10.32 11.99
CA PHE A 16 -15.06 9.24 12.37
C PHE A 16 -14.45 8.31 13.42
N ALA A 17 -13.17 7.96 13.26
CA ALA A 17 -12.44 7.12 14.21
C ALA A 17 -12.27 7.79 15.58
N PHE A 18 -12.03 9.10 15.63
CA PHE A 18 -11.93 9.81 16.91
C PHE A 18 -13.28 9.81 17.67
N LYS A 19 -14.39 9.96 16.95
CA LYS A 19 -15.73 10.00 17.55
C LYS A 19 -16.22 8.63 18.03
N TYR A 20 -15.86 7.55 17.34
CA TYR A 20 -16.33 6.20 17.64
C TYR A 20 -15.28 5.27 18.28
N GLY A 21 -14.01 5.69 18.36
CA GLY A 21 -12.90 4.85 18.83
C GLY A 21 -12.98 4.39 20.29
N ASP A 22 -13.81 5.04 21.10
CA ASP A 22 -14.11 4.62 22.47
C ASP A 22 -15.00 3.35 22.52
N SER A 23 -15.87 3.18 21.53
CA SER A 23 -16.82 2.07 21.47
C SER A 23 -16.19 0.75 21.00
N VAL A 24 -14.97 0.80 20.45
CA VAL A 24 -14.29 -0.38 19.90
C VAL A 24 -13.37 -0.98 20.94
N SER A 25 -13.65 -2.21 21.36
CA SER A 25 -12.81 -2.95 22.29
C SER A 25 -11.39 -3.13 21.74
N ALA A 26 -10.41 -3.09 22.63
CA ALA A 26 -9.01 -3.18 22.24
C ALA A 26 -8.65 -4.55 21.62
N SER A 27 -9.40 -5.61 21.94
CA SER A 27 -9.30 -6.92 21.27
C SER A 27 -9.68 -6.85 19.79
N ASN A 28 -10.74 -6.12 19.45
CA ASN A 28 -11.20 -5.98 18.08
C ASN A 28 -10.22 -5.11 17.27
N GLN A 29 -9.63 -4.08 17.91
CA GLN A 29 -8.57 -3.28 17.28
C GLN A 29 -7.35 -4.15 16.93
N LEU A 30 -6.95 -5.05 17.83
CA LEU A 30 -5.85 -5.99 17.59
C LEU A 30 -6.10 -6.90 16.39
N GLU A 31 -7.32 -7.42 16.22
CA GLU A 31 -7.68 -8.23 15.06
C GLU A 31 -7.55 -7.43 13.76
N ILE A 32 -7.96 -6.17 13.76
CA ILE A 32 -7.81 -5.28 12.60
C ILE A 32 -6.32 -5.07 12.28
N TYR A 33 -5.46 -4.82 13.28
CA TYR A 33 -4.01 -4.71 13.06
C TYR A 33 -3.42 -5.98 12.45
N LYS A 34 -3.81 -7.16 12.95
CA LYS A 34 -3.34 -8.45 12.41
C LYS A 34 -3.78 -8.64 10.96
N MET A 35 -5.05 -8.35 10.64
CA MET A 35 -5.56 -8.40 9.27
C MET A 35 -4.80 -7.44 8.36
N LEU A 36 -4.53 -6.22 8.85
CA LEU A 36 -3.81 -5.19 8.12
C LEU A 36 -2.37 -5.62 7.80
N VAL A 37 -1.66 -6.25 8.75
CA VAL A 37 -0.35 -6.85 8.52
C VAL A 37 -0.41 -7.90 7.40
N THR A 38 -1.39 -8.80 7.45
CA THR A 38 -1.56 -9.84 6.41
C THR A 38 -1.75 -9.24 5.03
N VAL A 39 -2.66 -8.27 4.90
CA VAL A 39 -2.94 -7.61 3.61
C VAL A 39 -1.72 -6.84 3.11
N ALA A 40 -1.04 -6.10 4.00
CA ALA A 40 0.17 -5.37 3.66
C ALA A 40 1.33 -6.30 3.23
N ALA A 41 1.48 -7.45 3.89
CA ALA A 41 2.47 -8.46 3.52
C ALA A 41 2.19 -9.05 2.13
N LEU A 42 0.92 -9.32 1.80
CA LEU A 42 0.53 -9.78 0.47
C LEU A 42 0.89 -8.76 -0.62
N VAL A 43 0.55 -7.48 -0.41
CA VAL A 43 0.89 -6.42 -1.36
C VAL A 43 2.41 -6.29 -1.51
N PHE A 44 3.15 -6.29 -0.40
CA PHE A 44 4.61 -6.24 -0.41
C PHE A 44 5.21 -7.39 -1.23
N ALA A 45 4.74 -8.62 -1.02
CA ALA A 45 5.22 -9.81 -1.74
C ALA A 45 4.90 -9.76 -3.24
N VAL A 46 3.66 -9.43 -3.61
CA VAL A 46 3.24 -9.35 -5.02
C VAL A 46 4.01 -8.25 -5.76
N MET A 47 4.18 -7.08 -5.16
CA MET A 47 4.93 -5.97 -5.78
C MET A 47 6.42 -6.30 -5.91
N GLY A 48 7.02 -6.98 -4.91
CA GLY A 48 8.39 -7.46 -4.99
C GLY A 48 8.60 -8.48 -6.13
N ALA A 49 7.67 -9.42 -6.29
CA ALA A 49 7.70 -10.38 -7.39
C ALA A 49 7.58 -9.68 -8.75
N TRP A 50 6.66 -8.72 -8.88
CA TRP A 50 6.48 -7.98 -10.13
C TRP A 50 7.72 -7.14 -10.48
N LEU A 51 8.31 -6.45 -9.50
CA LEU A 51 9.55 -5.70 -9.70
C LEU A 51 10.70 -6.60 -10.16
N SER A 52 10.80 -7.82 -9.59
CA SER A 52 11.80 -8.80 -10.02
C SER A 52 11.62 -9.26 -11.46
N LEU A 53 10.37 -9.43 -11.91
CA LEU A 53 10.06 -9.78 -13.31
C LEU A 53 10.41 -8.62 -14.25
N LEU A 54 10.05 -7.39 -13.88
CA LEU A 54 10.30 -6.20 -14.70
C LEU A 54 11.77 -5.79 -14.71
N LYS A 55 12.57 -6.21 -13.73
CA LYS A 55 13.98 -5.84 -13.61
C LYS A 55 14.76 -6.07 -14.91
N VAL A 56 14.60 -7.24 -15.54
CA VAL A 56 15.32 -7.58 -16.78
C VAL A 56 14.91 -6.66 -17.93
N GLU A 57 13.61 -6.37 -18.05
CA GLU A 57 13.07 -5.47 -19.08
C GLU A 57 13.58 -4.03 -18.87
N LEU A 58 13.56 -3.55 -17.62
CA LEU A 58 14.00 -2.21 -17.24
C LEU A 58 15.51 -2.05 -17.41
N GLU A 59 16.31 -3.06 -17.05
CA GLU A 59 17.76 -3.06 -17.30
C GLU A 59 18.08 -3.06 -18.79
N SER A 60 17.33 -3.82 -19.59
CA SER A 60 17.48 -3.82 -21.05
C SER A 60 17.12 -2.45 -21.65
N GLN A 61 16.00 -1.85 -21.22
CA GLN A 61 15.59 -0.51 -21.65
C GLN A 61 16.61 0.56 -21.25
N ALA A 62 17.15 0.49 -20.04
CA ALA A 62 18.18 1.43 -19.57
C ALA A 62 19.50 1.27 -20.34
N LYS A 63 19.92 0.04 -20.64
CA LYS A 63 21.16 -0.24 -21.40
C LYS A 63 21.04 0.13 -22.88
N ASN A 64 19.86 -0.02 -23.47
CA ASN A 64 19.61 0.27 -24.88
C ASN A 64 18.98 1.67 -25.10
N ALA A 65 18.90 2.49 -24.04
CA ALA A 65 18.35 3.83 -24.11
C ALA A 65 19.19 4.69 -25.08
N LYS A 66 18.52 5.31 -26.06
CA LYS A 66 19.16 6.20 -27.04
C LYS A 66 19.14 7.67 -26.60
N SER A 67 18.35 7.99 -25.57
CA SER A 67 18.21 9.31 -24.98
C SER A 67 18.21 9.24 -23.44
N VAL A 68 18.48 10.39 -22.81
CA VAL A 68 18.39 10.53 -21.35
C VAL A 68 16.93 10.39 -20.89
N GLU A 69 15.97 10.85 -21.69
CA GLU A 69 14.54 10.70 -21.41
C GLU A 69 14.10 9.22 -21.34
N ASP A 70 14.60 8.36 -22.24
CA ASP A 70 14.25 6.93 -22.25
C ASP A 70 14.78 6.21 -21.01
N ALA A 71 16.02 6.52 -20.61
CA ALA A 71 16.60 5.98 -19.38
C ALA A 71 15.83 6.46 -18.13
N ALA A 72 15.41 7.74 -18.12
CA ALA A 72 14.60 8.30 -17.03
C ALA A 72 13.20 7.66 -16.94
N ALA A 73 12.59 7.30 -18.07
CA ALA A 73 11.30 6.62 -18.11
C ALA A 73 11.36 5.22 -17.47
N ALA A 74 12.43 4.46 -17.73
CA ALA A 74 12.64 3.15 -17.09
C ALA A 74 12.79 3.27 -15.56
N VAL A 75 13.53 4.26 -15.08
CA VAL A 75 13.66 4.54 -13.64
C VAL A 75 12.33 4.99 -13.03
N LYS A 76 11.54 5.80 -13.75
CA LYS A 76 10.22 6.21 -13.27
C LYS A 76 9.28 5.01 -13.13
N LYS A 77 9.27 4.10 -14.12
CA LYS A 77 8.47 2.88 -14.09
C LYS A 77 8.85 2.00 -12.91
N SER A 78 10.13 1.85 -12.58
CA SER A 78 10.55 1.08 -11.39
C SER A 78 10.08 1.73 -10.07
N ARG A 79 10.13 3.06 -9.97
CA ARG A 79 9.67 3.80 -8.79
C ARG A 79 8.17 3.61 -8.52
N GLU A 80 7.36 3.49 -9.57
CA GLU A 80 5.90 3.26 -9.43
C GLU A 80 5.57 1.95 -8.70
N PHE A 81 6.45 0.94 -8.75
CA PHE A 81 6.31 -0.31 -7.97
C PHE A 81 6.97 -0.22 -6.59
N ILE A 82 8.09 0.51 -6.46
CA ILE A 82 8.81 0.66 -5.19
C ILE A 82 8.03 1.48 -4.16
N GLU A 83 7.33 2.55 -4.60
CA GLU A 83 6.50 3.37 -3.71
C GLU A 83 5.46 2.55 -2.93
N PRO A 84 4.50 1.84 -3.57
CA PRO A 84 3.47 1.06 -2.87
C PRO A 84 4.06 -0.09 -2.03
N MET A 85 5.19 -0.66 -2.45
CA MET A 85 5.93 -1.67 -1.69
C MET A 85 6.47 -1.07 -0.38
N THR A 86 7.08 0.12 -0.45
CA THR A 86 7.64 0.83 0.72
C THR A 86 6.53 1.25 1.69
N TYR A 87 5.40 1.77 1.18
CA TYR A 87 4.24 2.10 2.03
C TYR A 87 3.70 0.87 2.75
N SER A 88 3.57 -0.26 2.06
CA SER A 88 3.09 -1.51 2.67
C SER A 88 4.06 -2.01 3.75
N ALA A 89 5.37 -1.92 3.50
CA ALA A 89 6.38 -2.28 4.50
C ALA A 89 6.31 -1.38 5.76
N MET A 90 6.15 -0.06 5.59
CA MET A 90 5.96 0.87 6.70
C MET A 90 4.70 0.53 7.51
N ILE A 91 3.60 0.17 6.84
CA ILE A 91 2.35 -0.24 7.51
C ILE A 91 2.54 -1.52 8.32
N ILE A 92 3.30 -2.50 7.81
CA ILE A 92 3.65 -3.72 8.55
C ILE A 92 4.42 -3.36 9.82
N VAL A 93 5.50 -2.59 9.69
CA VAL A 93 6.34 -2.20 10.84
C VAL A 93 5.52 -1.45 11.90
N ALA A 94 4.71 -0.48 11.48
CA ALA A 94 3.83 0.26 12.38
C ALA A 94 2.83 -0.68 13.07
N SER A 95 2.16 -1.55 12.32
CA SER A 95 1.13 -2.46 12.86
C SER A 95 1.71 -3.51 13.82
N LEU A 96 2.92 -4.01 13.54
CA LEU A 96 3.65 -4.91 14.44
C LEU A 96 4.05 -4.20 15.72
N PHE A 97 4.54 -2.96 15.62
CA PHE A 97 4.87 -2.15 16.80
C PHE A 97 3.64 -1.95 17.70
N PHE A 98 2.49 -1.61 17.12
CA PHE A 98 1.23 -1.49 17.88
C PHE A 98 0.78 -2.80 18.51
N THR A 99 0.91 -3.92 17.77
CA THR A 99 0.60 -5.26 18.30
C THR A 99 1.46 -5.59 19.50
N PHE A 100 2.76 -5.27 19.44
CA PHE A 100 3.68 -5.45 20.56
C PHE A 100 3.30 -4.56 21.75
N CYS A 101 3.08 -3.27 21.54
CA CYS A 101 2.63 -2.34 22.58
C CYS A 101 1.34 -2.80 23.26
N TYR A 102 0.38 -3.34 22.50
CA TYR A 102 -0.87 -3.87 23.05
C TYR A 102 -0.62 -4.99 24.06
N TYR A 103 0.23 -5.97 23.73
CA TYR A 103 0.53 -7.06 24.65
C TYR A 103 1.26 -6.57 25.90
N VAL A 104 2.23 -5.67 25.74
CA VAL A 104 2.95 -5.07 26.87
C VAL A 104 2.00 -4.33 27.81
N MET A 105 1.08 -3.53 27.26
CA MET A 105 0.15 -2.72 28.05
C MET A 105 -1.00 -3.52 28.66
N LYS A 106 -1.29 -4.72 28.17
CA LYS A 106 -2.34 -5.59 28.73
C LYS A 106 -2.01 -6.04 30.16
N ASP A 107 -0.73 -6.17 30.48
CA ASP A 107 -0.26 -6.62 31.80
C ASP A 107 -0.22 -5.49 32.83
N PHE A 108 -0.23 -4.22 32.38
CA PHE A 108 -0.33 -3.06 33.26
C PHE A 108 -1.81 -2.76 33.54
N GLN A 109 -2.20 -2.71 34.82
CA GLN A 109 -3.54 -2.26 35.25
C GLN A 109 -3.68 -0.75 35.04
N LEU A 110 -3.81 -0.33 33.78
CA LEU A 110 -3.96 1.07 33.39
C LEU A 110 -5.27 1.66 33.91
N GLU A 111 -5.17 2.86 34.47
CA GLU A 111 -6.30 3.62 34.98
C GLU A 111 -7.33 3.92 33.86
N SER A 112 -8.62 3.84 34.18
CA SER A 112 -9.72 3.84 33.21
C SER A 112 -9.74 5.03 32.25
N ALA A 113 -9.28 6.21 32.70
CA ALA A 113 -9.18 7.40 31.86
C ALA A 113 -8.04 7.30 30.82
N THR A 114 -6.85 6.82 31.22
CA THR A 114 -5.70 6.67 30.32
C THR A 114 -5.92 5.58 29.28
N ALA A 115 -6.56 4.48 29.68
CA ALA A 115 -6.96 3.39 28.79
C ALA A 115 -7.94 3.86 27.70
N LYS A 116 -8.82 4.82 28.03
CA LYS A 116 -9.78 5.41 27.10
C LYS A 116 -9.11 6.20 25.97
N TYR A 117 -8.23 7.12 26.33
CA TYR A 117 -7.48 7.92 25.35
C TYR A 117 -6.57 7.05 24.47
N LEU A 118 -5.92 6.04 25.05
CA LEU A 118 -5.08 5.11 24.32
C LEU A 118 -5.87 4.31 23.28
N ARG A 119 -7.10 3.87 23.62
CA ARG A 119 -8.00 3.17 22.67
C ARG A 119 -8.45 4.06 21.53
N GLN A 120 -8.80 5.32 21.82
CA GLN A 120 -9.19 6.28 20.78
C GLN A 120 -8.02 6.57 19.83
N PHE A 121 -6.82 6.78 20.37
CA PHE A 121 -5.63 7.03 19.55
C PHE A 121 -5.23 5.82 18.71
N SER A 122 -5.25 4.62 19.30
CA SER A 122 -4.94 3.37 18.60
C SER A 122 -5.95 3.07 17.50
N PHE A 123 -7.24 3.37 17.71
CA PHE A 123 -8.27 3.22 16.69
C PHE A 123 -8.11 4.24 15.56
N MET A 124 -7.85 5.51 15.90
CA MET A 124 -7.57 6.53 14.89
C MET A 124 -6.37 6.12 14.01
N PHE A 125 -5.30 5.63 14.64
CA PHE A 125 -4.10 5.19 13.93
C PHE A 125 -4.39 3.99 13.02
N VAL A 126 -5.09 2.96 13.52
CA VAL A 126 -5.43 1.79 12.69
C VAL A 126 -6.32 2.15 11.51
N THR A 127 -7.26 3.07 11.70
CA THR A 127 -8.13 3.56 10.62
C THR A 127 -7.31 4.29 9.54
N ILE A 128 -6.39 5.16 9.93
CA ILE A 128 -5.50 5.87 8.99
C ILE A 128 -4.63 4.87 8.21
N LEU A 129 -4.05 3.88 8.89
CA LEU A 129 -3.25 2.87 8.21
C LEU A 129 -4.09 2.00 7.28
N THR A 130 -5.29 1.60 7.70
CA THR A 130 -6.22 0.81 6.89
C THR A 130 -6.63 1.57 5.63
N TYR A 131 -6.94 2.85 5.76
CA TYR A 131 -7.24 3.70 4.61
C TYR A 131 -6.04 3.82 3.67
N SER A 132 -4.83 4.02 4.22
CA SER A 132 -3.60 4.10 3.44
C SER A 132 -3.30 2.79 2.69
N GLN A 133 -3.58 1.65 3.31
CA GLN A 133 -3.44 0.33 2.69
C GLN A 133 -4.46 0.13 1.56
N LEU A 134 -5.73 0.49 1.77
CA LEU A 134 -6.76 0.44 0.74
C LEU A 134 -6.40 1.33 -0.46
N TRP A 135 -5.89 2.53 -0.21
CA TRP A 135 -5.44 3.42 -1.27
C TRP A 135 -4.28 2.82 -2.08
N THR A 136 -3.33 2.19 -1.38
CA THR A 136 -2.20 1.51 -2.01
C THR A 136 -2.68 0.33 -2.87
N LEU A 137 -3.63 -0.46 -2.37
CA LEU A 137 -4.26 -1.54 -3.12
C LEU A 137 -4.92 -1.03 -4.41
N MET A 138 -5.67 0.06 -4.34
CA MET A 138 -6.29 0.64 -5.53
C MET A 138 -5.23 1.06 -6.57
N LYS A 139 -4.14 1.71 -6.15
CA LYS A 139 -3.05 2.08 -7.06
C LYS A 139 -2.42 0.84 -7.73
N VAL A 140 -2.17 -0.21 -6.95
CA VAL A 140 -1.59 -1.45 -7.46
C VAL A 140 -2.52 -2.11 -8.48
N MET A 141 -3.83 -2.15 -8.19
CA MET A 141 -4.82 -2.68 -9.12
C MET A 141 -4.83 -1.91 -10.45
N PHE A 142 -4.85 -0.57 -10.41
CA PHE A 142 -4.83 0.23 -11.63
C PHE A 142 -3.52 0.04 -12.42
N SER A 143 -2.37 0.06 -11.74
CA SER A 143 -1.07 -0.19 -12.38
C SER A 143 -1.02 -1.56 -13.07
N GLY A 144 -1.59 -2.59 -12.44
CA GLY A 144 -1.62 -3.93 -13.02
C GLY A 144 -2.56 -4.07 -14.23
N VAL A 145 -3.70 -3.39 -14.20
CA VAL A 145 -4.61 -3.31 -15.35
C VAL A 145 -3.94 -2.58 -16.51
N ASP A 146 -3.31 -1.44 -16.26
CA ASP A 146 -2.60 -0.66 -17.28
C ASP A 146 -1.48 -1.46 -17.92
N TYR A 147 -0.71 -2.22 -17.13
CA TYR A 147 0.31 -3.11 -17.64
C TYR A 147 -0.28 -4.19 -18.58
N THR A 148 -1.36 -4.86 -18.16
CA THR A 148 -2.00 -5.91 -18.97
C THR A 148 -2.57 -5.36 -20.28
N LEU A 149 -3.18 -4.17 -20.23
CA LEU A 149 -3.69 -3.47 -21.41
C LEU A 149 -2.55 -3.07 -22.37
N SER A 150 -1.43 -2.57 -21.83
CA SER A 150 -0.26 -2.22 -22.64
C SER A 150 0.31 -3.45 -23.37
N LEU A 151 0.37 -4.59 -22.69
CA LEU A 151 0.86 -5.85 -23.25
C LEU A 151 -0.09 -6.38 -24.34
N SER A 152 -1.40 -6.29 -24.12
CA SER A 152 -2.42 -6.66 -25.12
C SER A 152 -2.32 -5.80 -26.39
N ARG A 153 -2.05 -4.50 -26.24
CA ARG A 153 -1.85 -3.58 -27.37
C ARG A 153 -0.60 -3.93 -28.18
N ILE A 154 0.54 -4.13 -27.50
CA ILE A 154 1.80 -4.54 -28.14
C ILE A 154 1.62 -5.87 -28.88
N SER A 155 0.93 -6.84 -28.27
CA SER A 155 0.63 -8.13 -28.90
C SER A 155 -0.21 -7.97 -30.17
N LYS A 156 -1.28 -7.15 -30.13
CA LYS A 156 -2.12 -6.88 -31.30
C LYS A 156 -1.33 -6.21 -32.44
N GLU A 157 -0.49 -5.23 -32.12
CA GLU A 157 0.35 -4.54 -33.09
C GLU A 157 1.31 -5.53 -33.77
N ARG A 158 2.01 -6.37 -32.98
CA ARG A 158 2.92 -7.40 -33.50
C ARG A 158 2.22 -8.43 -34.40
N ILE A 159 1.02 -8.89 -34.00
CA ILE A 159 0.22 -9.83 -34.80
C ILE A 159 -0.21 -9.18 -36.12
N SER A 160 -0.52 -7.89 -36.11
CA SER A 160 -0.91 -7.17 -37.33
C SER A 160 0.27 -7.00 -38.30
N GLU A 161 1.48 -6.77 -37.81
CA GLU A 161 2.71 -6.71 -38.62
C GLU A 161 3.04 -8.06 -39.25
N LEU A 162 2.97 -9.13 -38.45
CA LEU A 162 3.23 -10.50 -38.92
C LEU A 162 2.22 -11.00 -39.96
N LYS A 163 1.00 -10.43 -40.00
CA LYS A 163 0.00 -10.74 -41.03
C LYS A 163 0.16 -9.92 -42.31
N ARG A 164 0.97 -8.85 -42.28
CA ARG A 164 1.26 -8.00 -43.45
C ARG A 164 2.48 -8.47 -44.24
N HIS A 165 3.27 -9.36 -43.66
CA HIS A 165 4.37 -10.09 -44.29
C HIS A 165 3.93 -11.51 -44.64
#